data_AF-A0AAU9URI3-F1
#
_entry.id   AF-A0AAU9URI3-F1
#
_cell.length_a   1.000
_cell.length_b   1.000
_cell.length_c   1.000
_cell.angle_alpha   90.00
_cell.angle_beta   90.00
_cell.angle_gamma   90.00
#
_symmetry.space_group_name_H-M   'P 1'
#
loop_
_entity.id
_entity.type
_entity.pdbx_description
1 polymer ?
#
loop_
_entity_poly.entity_id
_entity_poly.type
_entity_poly.pdbx_seq_one_letter_code
_entity_poly.pdbx_strand_id
1 'polypeptide(L)'
;MIKKIMQSFQYGHENLLGVELEEAEVVIYNNDTREILRGNMSGRYMAAYNTTVGFVGAVDAEGQNEEPQAFHTPKGDPVVVVARCTRVMLGDRILEMAKTITGDPEVGSVFGAWQLPALKWINGVPGCGKTTYIVRNFDEENEVVVTTTVEAANDLRQKLTHHYGDKAKSKVRTMASILVNGFREGIKISRLTVDEAFMNHFGAIVMAARLSEAKEVILVGDINQLPYIDRENLFEVRYSRPNLTVNISCELSCTHRNPKDVALAISEVYDRIYSSNPIVHSLRAERLTGAKIPEKQNRTLYLVFTQEEKKELIGRGYGTGEGSSVMTIHEA
;
A
#
# COMPACT_ATOMS: atom_id res chain seq x y z
N MET A 1 -1.37 18.86 10.88
CA MET A 1 -1.72 19.68 9.70
C MET A 1 -3.18 20.14 9.72
N ILE A 2 -4.17 19.24 9.56
CA ILE A 2 -5.59 19.62 9.43
C ILE A 2 -6.11 20.50 10.59
N LYS A 3 -5.76 20.16 11.84
CA LYS A 3 -6.11 20.97 13.02
C LYS A 3 -5.57 22.41 12.93
N LYS A 4 -4.34 22.58 12.43
CA LYS A 4 -3.71 23.90 12.24
C LYS A 4 -4.47 24.71 11.20
N ILE A 5 -4.88 24.08 10.09
CA ILE A 5 -5.67 24.73 9.03
C ILE A 5 -7.03 25.17 9.55
N MET A 6 -7.73 24.32 10.30
CA MET A 6 -9.02 24.67 10.92
C MET A 6 -8.87 25.86 11.88
N GLN A 7 -7.81 25.88 12.69
CA GLN A 7 -7.50 27.01 13.57
C GLN A 7 -7.22 28.29 12.77
N SER A 8 -6.36 28.22 11.75
CA SER A 8 -6.07 29.36 10.89
C SER A 8 -7.33 29.94 10.21
N PHE A 9 -8.29 29.07 9.84
CA PHE A 9 -9.57 29.49 9.28
C PHE A 9 -10.43 30.22 10.32
N GLN A 10 -10.56 29.64 11.51
CA GLN A 10 -11.34 30.23 12.61
C GLN A 10 -10.77 31.58 13.07
N TYR A 11 -9.45 31.75 13.03
CA TYR A 11 -8.78 33.00 13.40
C TYR A 11 -8.68 34.02 12.26
N GLY A 12 -9.14 33.70 11.03
CA GLY A 12 -9.13 34.63 9.89
C GLY A 12 -7.75 34.92 9.28
N HIS A 13 -6.79 34.00 9.40
CA HIS A 13 -5.43 34.18 8.86
C HIS A 13 -5.36 33.86 7.35
N GLU A 14 -5.99 34.68 6.52
CA GLU A 14 -6.22 34.38 5.08
C GLU A 14 -4.94 34.16 4.26
N ASN A 15 -3.86 34.89 4.53
CA ASN A 15 -2.60 34.77 3.78
C ASN A 15 -1.86 33.44 3.99
N LEU A 16 -2.09 32.77 5.12
CA LEU A 16 -1.49 31.45 5.43
C LEU A 16 -2.35 30.30 4.89
N LEU A 17 -3.66 30.52 4.68
CA LEU A 17 -4.56 29.48 4.19
C LEU A 17 -4.31 29.12 2.73
N GLY A 18 -4.08 30.09 1.84
CA GLY A 18 -4.02 29.82 0.40
C GLY A 18 -2.99 28.76 0.01
N VAL A 19 -1.77 28.87 0.56
CA VAL A 19 -0.67 27.93 0.27
C VAL A 19 -0.92 26.56 0.89
N GLU A 20 -1.39 26.51 2.15
CA GLU A 20 -1.68 25.24 2.85
C GLU A 20 -2.88 24.49 2.24
N LEU A 21 -3.84 25.20 1.61
CA LEU A 21 -5.00 24.61 0.95
C LEU A 21 -4.65 23.91 -0.37
N GLU A 22 -3.77 24.51 -1.19
CA GLU A 22 -3.36 23.94 -2.48
C GLU A 22 -2.43 22.72 -2.32
N GLU A 23 -1.41 22.81 -1.45
CA GLU A 23 -0.40 21.74 -1.34
C GLU A 23 -0.94 20.43 -0.74
N ALA A 24 -1.98 20.50 0.12
CA ALA A 24 -2.55 19.33 0.78
C ALA A 24 -3.96 18.93 0.29
N GLU A 25 -4.42 19.52 -0.81
CA GLU A 25 -5.76 19.31 -1.39
C GLU A 25 -6.84 19.43 -0.29
N VAL A 26 -6.75 20.50 0.49
CA VAL A 26 -7.57 20.71 1.68
C VAL A 26 -8.79 21.52 1.31
N VAL A 27 -9.93 21.13 1.89
CA VAL A 27 -11.21 21.78 1.67
C VAL A 27 -11.86 22.04 3.00
N ILE A 28 -12.35 23.27 3.16
CA ILE A 28 -13.19 23.64 4.28
C ILE A 28 -14.63 23.55 3.79
N TYR A 29 -15.40 22.72 4.45
CA TYR A 29 -16.73 22.31 4.01
C TYR A 29 -17.75 22.59 5.10
N ASN A 30 -18.87 23.18 4.73
CA ASN A 30 -20.02 23.30 5.62
C ASN A 30 -20.93 22.09 5.41
N ASN A 31 -21.00 21.24 6.43
CA ASN A 31 -21.72 19.99 6.37
C ASN A 31 -23.25 20.15 6.34
N ASP A 32 -23.79 21.22 6.91
CA ASP A 32 -25.23 21.48 6.93
C ASP A 32 -25.71 22.06 5.59
N THR A 33 -25.00 23.05 5.05
CA THR A 33 -25.36 23.70 3.77
C THR A 33 -24.84 22.96 2.55
N ARG A 34 -23.94 22.00 2.76
CA ARG A 34 -23.23 21.24 1.74
C ARG A 34 -22.38 22.09 0.80
N GLU A 35 -21.92 23.24 1.28
CA GLU A 35 -21.13 24.20 0.51
C GLU A 35 -19.63 24.09 0.81
N ILE A 36 -18.82 24.25 -0.24
CA ILE A 36 -17.39 24.45 -0.10
C ILE A 36 -17.14 25.89 0.34
N LEU A 37 -16.65 26.07 1.55
CA LEU A 37 -16.28 27.38 2.07
C LEU A 37 -14.95 27.84 1.46
N ARG A 38 -13.97 26.94 1.35
CA ARG A 38 -12.63 27.19 0.77
C ARG A 38 -12.01 25.92 0.20
N GLY A 39 -11.13 26.08 -0.79
CA GLY A 39 -10.43 24.98 -1.46
C GLY A 39 -11.24 24.36 -2.60
N ASN A 40 -10.74 23.26 -3.16
CA ASN A 40 -11.40 22.53 -4.24
C ASN A 40 -11.55 21.05 -3.87
N MET A 41 -12.80 20.61 -3.72
CA MET A 41 -13.10 19.22 -3.40
C MET A 41 -12.95 18.35 -4.64
N SER A 42 -12.16 17.29 -4.50
CA SER A 42 -11.97 16.30 -5.56
C SER A 42 -12.09 14.90 -4.98
N GLY A 43 -13.09 14.16 -5.47
CA GLY A 43 -13.41 12.81 -5.01
C GLY A 43 -14.18 12.75 -3.69
N ARG A 44 -14.26 11.54 -3.13
CA ARG A 44 -14.91 11.24 -1.84
C ARG A 44 -13.88 11.11 -0.72
N TYR A 45 -14.31 11.46 0.49
CA TYR A 45 -13.51 11.43 1.71
C TYR A 45 -14.13 10.54 2.77
N MET A 46 -13.39 9.55 3.28
CA MET A 46 -13.90 8.66 4.33
C MET A 46 -14.12 9.38 5.67
N ALA A 47 -13.38 10.46 5.91
CA ALA A 47 -13.46 11.23 7.14
C ALA A 47 -13.29 12.72 6.89
N ALA A 48 -13.69 13.52 7.88
CA ALA A 48 -13.39 14.93 7.98
C ALA A 48 -12.97 15.27 9.42
N TYR A 49 -12.29 16.40 9.61
CA TYR A 49 -11.96 16.90 10.93
C TYR A 49 -12.92 18.01 11.33
N ASN A 50 -13.60 17.82 12.45
CA ASN A 50 -14.41 18.82 13.13
C ASN A 50 -13.67 19.33 14.38
N THR A 51 -13.88 20.60 14.74
CA THR A 51 -13.17 21.22 15.87
C THR A 51 -13.60 20.66 17.22
N THR A 52 -14.89 20.39 17.37
CA THR A 52 -15.49 19.97 18.64
C THR A 52 -15.20 18.50 18.94
N VAL A 53 -15.34 17.62 17.96
CA VAL A 53 -15.25 16.16 18.17
C VAL A 53 -14.04 15.49 17.51
N GLY A 54 -13.20 16.24 16.81
CA GLY A 54 -12.06 15.67 16.08
C GLY A 54 -12.49 15.01 14.77
N PHE A 55 -11.93 13.83 14.45
CA PHE A 55 -12.27 13.15 13.20
C PHE A 55 -13.70 12.58 13.26
N VAL A 56 -14.45 12.83 12.19
CA VAL A 56 -15.83 12.36 11.97
C VAL A 56 -15.89 11.55 10.68
N GLY A 57 -16.62 10.44 10.71
CA GLY A 57 -16.83 9.60 9.53
C GLY A 57 -17.79 10.26 8.52
N ALA A 58 -17.61 9.94 7.25
CA ALA A 58 -18.63 10.21 6.24
C ALA A 58 -19.92 9.43 6.53
N VAL A 59 -21.06 10.03 6.21
CA VAL A 59 -22.35 9.34 6.25
C VAL A 59 -22.42 8.43 5.03
N ASP A 60 -22.52 7.13 5.25
CA ASP A 60 -22.66 6.16 4.16
C ASP A 60 -23.99 6.38 3.43
N ALA A 61 -23.94 6.99 2.24
CA ALA A 61 -25.08 7.03 1.35
C ALA A 61 -25.13 5.72 0.56
N GLU A 62 -26.02 4.80 0.94
CA GLU A 62 -26.31 3.60 0.17
C GLU A 62 -26.68 3.99 -1.28
N GLY A 63 -25.81 3.70 -2.24
CA GLY A 63 -26.18 3.63 -3.65
C GLY A 63 -26.35 4.94 -4.43
N GLN A 64 -26.02 6.12 -3.90
CA GLN A 64 -26.13 7.37 -4.67
C GLN A 64 -24.76 7.95 -5.01
N ASN A 65 -24.47 8.04 -6.31
CA ASN A 65 -23.21 8.57 -6.86
C ASN A 65 -23.22 10.10 -7.05
N GLU A 66 -24.30 10.79 -6.69
CA GLU A 66 -24.46 12.21 -6.98
C GLU A 66 -25.15 12.90 -5.80
N GLU A 67 -24.36 13.43 -4.85
CA GLU A 67 -24.72 14.53 -3.94
C GLU A 67 -23.46 14.94 -3.12
N PRO A 68 -23.37 16.19 -2.62
CA PRO A 68 -22.26 16.61 -1.78
C PRO A 68 -22.17 15.72 -0.52
N GLN A 69 -20.96 15.33 -0.16
CA GLN A 69 -20.72 14.36 0.88
C GLN A 69 -21.01 14.89 2.29
N ALA A 70 -21.84 14.19 3.05
CA ALA A 70 -22.13 14.52 4.44
C ALA A 70 -21.23 13.75 5.44
N PHE A 71 -21.06 14.32 6.62
CA PHE A 71 -20.26 13.79 7.73
C PHE A 71 -21.08 13.77 9.04
N HIS A 72 -20.69 12.92 10.00
CA HIS A 72 -21.34 12.85 11.32
C HIS A 72 -20.88 14.00 12.24
N THR A 73 -21.36 15.22 12.00
CA THR A 73 -21.01 16.42 12.81
C THR A 73 -21.97 16.64 13.99
N PRO A 74 -21.50 17.25 15.10
CA PRO A 74 -22.38 17.70 16.17
C PRO A 74 -23.39 18.76 15.72
N LYS A 75 -24.56 18.80 16.36
CA LYS A 75 -25.58 19.81 16.10
C LYS A 75 -25.03 21.20 16.46
N GLY A 76 -25.04 22.13 15.50
CA GLY A 76 -24.57 23.51 15.69
C GLY A 76 -23.08 23.73 15.42
N ASP A 77 -22.32 22.70 15.02
CA ASP A 77 -20.93 22.82 14.57
C ASP A 77 -20.72 22.03 13.25
N PRO A 78 -21.21 22.54 12.11
CA PRO A 78 -21.18 21.82 10.84
C PRO A 78 -19.88 21.99 10.05
N VAL A 79 -18.96 22.84 10.51
CA VAL A 79 -17.75 23.13 9.74
C VAL A 79 -16.75 21.99 9.91
N VAL A 80 -16.29 21.46 8.78
CA VAL A 80 -15.29 20.40 8.75
C VAL A 80 -14.17 20.72 7.78
N VAL A 81 -13.00 20.14 8.03
CA VAL A 81 -11.88 20.15 7.08
C VAL A 81 -11.66 18.75 6.56
N VAL A 82 -11.67 18.60 5.24
CA VAL A 82 -11.23 17.39 4.55
C VAL A 82 -9.90 17.66 3.86
N ALA A 83 -9.07 16.63 3.73
CA ALA A 83 -7.76 16.74 3.09
C ALA A 83 -7.43 15.44 2.35
N ARG A 84 -6.36 15.43 1.55
CA ARG A 84 -5.90 14.21 0.88
C ARG A 84 -5.78 13.01 1.82
N CYS A 85 -5.31 13.19 3.05
CA CYS A 85 -5.18 12.12 4.03
C CYS A 85 -6.51 11.67 4.67
N THR A 86 -7.58 12.44 4.56
CA THR A 86 -8.92 12.02 5.01
C THR A 86 -9.73 11.36 3.89
N ARG A 87 -9.17 11.30 2.66
CA ARG A 87 -9.76 10.51 1.57
C ARG A 87 -9.94 9.04 1.97
N VAL A 88 -8.90 8.50 2.59
CA VAL A 88 -8.83 7.10 3.00
C VAL A 88 -8.30 7.05 4.43
N MET A 89 -9.18 6.91 5.41
CA MET A 89 -8.83 6.69 6.81
C MET A 89 -9.27 5.29 7.24
N LEU A 90 -8.36 4.34 7.10
CA LEU A 90 -8.62 2.94 7.44
C LEU A 90 -8.22 2.61 8.89
N GLY A 91 -7.48 3.49 9.56
CA GLY A 91 -6.91 3.23 10.89
C GLY A 91 -7.96 2.81 11.92
N ASP A 92 -9.04 3.57 12.05
CA ASP A 92 -10.11 3.27 13.02
C ASP A 92 -10.80 1.94 12.69
N ARG A 93 -11.08 1.68 11.41
CA ARG A 93 -11.70 0.41 11.00
C ARG A 93 -10.78 -0.79 11.22
N ILE A 94 -9.47 -0.62 11.00
CA ILE A 94 -8.47 -1.65 11.30
C ILE A 94 -8.38 -1.87 12.82
N LEU A 95 -8.44 -0.80 13.63
CA LEU A 95 -8.44 -0.90 15.08
C LEU A 95 -9.68 -1.64 15.58
N GLU A 96 -10.87 -1.30 15.08
CA GLU A 96 -12.10 -2.02 15.42
C GLU A 96 -12.01 -3.50 15.01
N MET A 97 -11.49 -3.80 13.81
CA MET A 97 -11.25 -5.17 13.39
C MET A 97 -10.25 -5.89 14.31
N ALA A 98 -9.17 -5.22 14.74
CA ALA A 98 -8.19 -5.78 15.65
C ALA A 98 -8.82 -6.15 17.00
N LYS A 99 -9.68 -5.29 17.56
CA LYS A 99 -10.41 -5.56 18.81
C LYS A 99 -11.25 -6.85 18.72
N THR A 100 -11.82 -7.15 17.55
CA THR A 100 -12.61 -8.40 17.37
C THR A 100 -11.79 -9.68 17.52
N ILE A 101 -10.47 -9.63 17.24
CA ILE A 101 -9.59 -10.80 17.31
C ILE A 101 -8.71 -10.85 18.56
N THR A 102 -8.42 -9.71 19.19
CA THR A 102 -7.63 -9.66 20.43
C THR A 102 -8.48 -9.83 21.68
N GLY A 103 -9.78 -9.57 21.57
CA GLY A 103 -10.65 -9.31 22.72
C GLY A 103 -10.45 -7.89 23.27
N ASP A 104 -11.27 -7.53 24.24
CA ASP A 104 -11.10 -6.30 25.01
C ASP A 104 -9.89 -6.45 25.96
N PRO A 105 -8.88 -5.58 25.88
CA PRO A 105 -7.74 -5.59 26.80
C PRO A 105 -8.14 -5.56 28.28
N GLU A 106 -9.30 -4.98 28.61
CA GLU A 106 -9.82 -4.87 29.99
C GLU A 106 -10.55 -6.13 30.48
N VAL A 107 -11.05 -6.97 29.57
CA VAL A 107 -11.85 -8.17 29.90
C VAL A 107 -11.02 -9.46 29.79
N GLY A 108 -9.86 -9.40 29.15
CA GLY A 108 -8.89 -10.49 29.06
C GLY A 108 -8.68 -11.02 27.63
N SER A 109 -7.48 -11.55 27.40
CA SER A 109 -6.98 -11.96 26.08
C SER A 109 -7.68 -13.21 25.52
N VAL A 110 -8.22 -13.10 24.30
CA VAL A 110 -8.81 -14.22 23.52
C VAL A 110 -7.73 -15.01 22.75
N PHE A 111 -6.45 -14.63 22.86
CA PHE A 111 -5.37 -15.31 22.14
C PHE A 111 -5.10 -16.75 22.61
N GLY A 112 -5.59 -17.16 23.78
CA GLY A 112 -5.30 -18.47 24.37
C GLY A 112 -5.77 -19.69 23.55
N ALA A 113 -6.67 -19.50 22.57
CA ALA A 113 -7.21 -20.59 21.74
C ALA A 113 -6.72 -20.59 20.28
N TRP A 114 -5.84 -19.66 19.87
CA TRP A 114 -5.40 -19.61 18.48
C TRP A 114 -4.30 -20.62 18.18
N GLN A 115 -4.60 -21.60 17.33
CA GLN A 115 -3.59 -22.48 16.77
C GLN A 115 -2.76 -21.72 15.72
N LEU A 116 -1.47 -21.54 16.00
CA LEU A 116 -0.56 -20.84 15.10
C LEU A 116 -0.46 -21.58 13.75
N PRO A 117 -0.55 -20.86 12.61
CA PRO A 117 -0.34 -21.46 11.30
C PRO A 117 1.11 -21.88 11.08
N ALA A 118 1.31 -22.86 10.21
CA ALA A 118 2.62 -23.14 9.65
C ALA A 118 3.06 -21.96 8.77
N LEU A 119 4.21 -21.34 9.10
CA LEU A 119 4.78 -20.24 8.33
C LEU A 119 5.84 -20.77 7.38
N LYS A 120 5.74 -20.43 6.09
CA LYS A 120 6.73 -20.74 5.05
C LYS A 120 7.23 -19.46 4.40
N TRP A 121 8.53 -19.33 4.23
CA TRP A 121 9.13 -18.18 3.55
C TRP A 121 9.76 -18.58 2.22
N ILE A 122 9.27 -17.98 1.14
CA ILE A 122 9.78 -18.12 -0.22
C ILE A 122 10.54 -16.82 -0.55
N ASN A 123 11.86 -16.89 -0.42
CA ASN A 123 12.74 -15.78 -0.76
C ASN A 123 13.03 -15.80 -2.26
N GLY A 124 12.93 -14.68 -2.96
CA GLY A 124 13.24 -14.64 -4.38
C GLY A 124 13.90 -13.36 -4.81
N VAL A 125 15.01 -13.50 -5.55
CA VAL A 125 15.79 -12.37 -6.08
C VAL A 125 14.96 -11.51 -7.06
N PRO A 126 15.37 -10.27 -7.38
CA PRO A 126 14.61 -9.41 -8.27
C PRO A 126 14.44 -10.06 -9.65
N GLY A 127 13.19 -10.11 -10.13
CA GLY A 127 12.88 -10.68 -11.45
C GLY A 127 12.90 -12.22 -11.52
N CYS A 128 12.91 -12.94 -10.38
CA CYS A 128 12.83 -14.41 -10.38
C CYS A 128 11.43 -14.99 -10.67
N GLY A 129 10.43 -14.13 -10.79
CA GLY A 129 9.05 -14.58 -11.04
C GLY A 129 8.30 -15.00 -9.77
N LYS A 130 8.50 -14.33 -8.63
CA LYS A 130 7.72 -14.52 -7.39
C LYS A 130 6.20 -14.62 -7.63
N THR A 131 5.63 -13.65 -8.35
CA THR A 131 4.21 -13.66 -8.75
C THR A 131 3.86 -14.86 -9.64
N THR A 132 4.78 -15.31 -10.51
CA THR A 132 4.58 -16.52 -11.34
C THR A 132 4.61 -17.78 -10.48
N TYR A 133 5.47 -17.83 -9.47
CA TYR A 133 5.51 -18.90 -8.47
C TYR A 133 4.16 -18.98 -7.73
N ILE A 134 3.60 -17.86 -7.28
CA ILE A 134 2.27 -17.80 -6.65
C ILE A 134 1.22 -18.39 -7.59
N VAL A 135 1.12 -17.88 -8.83
CA VAL A 135 0.12 -18.33 -9.81
C VAL A 135 0.22 -19.84 -10.08
N ARG A 136 1.42 -20.40 -10.16
CA ARG A 136 1.64 -21.83 -10.42
C ARG A 136 1.33 -22.73 -9.22
N ASN A 137 1.43 -22.21 -8.01
CA ASN A 137 1.23 -22.98 -6.78
C ASN A 137 -0.11 -22.66 -6.08
N PHE A 138 -0.96 -21.84 -6.71
CA PHE A 138 -2.23 -21.38 -6.17
C PHE A 138 -3.23 -22.53 -5.97
N ASP A 139 -3.92 -22.55 -4.83
CA ASP A 139 -5.02 -23.46 -4.50
C ASP A 139 -6.36 -22.73 -4.66
N GLU A 140 -7.07 -23.03 -5.75
CA GLU A 140 -8.33 -22.37 -6.11
C GLU A 140 -9.41 -22.52 -5.02
N GLU A 141 -9.42 -23.64 -4.30
CA GLU A 141 -10.48 -23.95 -3.35
C GLU A 141 -10.31 -23.16 -2.06
N ASN A 142 -9.14 -23.27 -1.42
CA ASN A 142 -8.95 -22.87 -0.03
C ASN A 142 -7.85 -21.82 0.21
N GLU A 143 -7.35 -21.16 -0.84
CA GLU A 143 -6.37 -20.09 -0.71
C GLU A 143 -6.94 -18.70 -0.95
N VAL A 144 -6.37 -17.72 -0.23
CA VAL A 144 -6.45 -16.29 -0.56
C VAL A 144 -5.04 -15.75 -0.71
N VAL A 145 -4.80 -14.95 -1.76
CA VAL A 145 -3.57 -14.20 -1.94
C VAL A 145 -3.75 -12.75 -1.56
N VAL A 146 -2.78 -12.22 -0.82
CA VAL A 146 -2.72 -10.87 -0.30
C VAL A 146 -1.50 -10.17 -0.87
N THR A 147 -1.65 -8.90 -1.22
CA THR A 147 -0.53 -8.04 -1.62
C THR A 147 -0.71 -6.63 -1.05
N THR A 148 0.30 -5.79 -1.16
CA THR A 148 0.32 -4.46 -0.54
C THR A 148 -0.44 -3.43 -1.36
N THR A 149 -0.29 -3.43 -2.69
CA THR A 149 -0.80 -2.38 -3.58
C THR A 149 -1.99 -2.86 -4.41
N VAL A 150 -2.81 -1.90 -4.87
CA VAL A 150 -3.98 -2.19 -5.71
C VAL A 150 -3.53 -2.66 -7.10
N GLU A 151 -2.44 -2.09 -7.60
CA GLU A 151 -1.81 -2.40 -8.88
C GLU A 151 -1.33 -3.85 -8.90
N ALA A 152 -0.59 -4.28 -7.86
CA ALA A 152 -0.15 -5.67 -7.72
C ALA A 152 -1.34 -6.63 -7.60
N ALA A 153 -2.39 -6.24 -6.87
CA ALA A 153 -3.59 -7.06 -6.75
C ALA A 153 -4.30 -7.22 -8.10
N ASN A 154 -4.38 -6.16 -8.90
CA ASN A 154 -5.02 -6.20 -10.22
C ASN A 154 -4.23 -7.03 -11.22
N ASP A 155 -2.90 -6.90 -11.26
CA ASP A 155 -2.03 -7.73 -12.09
C ASP A 155 -2.15 -9.21 -11.72
N LEU A 156 -2.10 -9.54 -10.42
CA LEU A 156 -2.24 -10.93 -9.96
C LEU A 156 -3.64 -11.49 -10.25
N ARG A 157 -4.70 -10.69 -10.09
CA ARG A 157 -6.06 -11.08 -10.49
C ARG A 157 -6.13 -11.43 -11.95
N GLN A 158 -5.55 -10.61 -12.83
CA GLN A 158 -5.55 -10.87 -14.26
C GLN A 158 -4.84 -12.18 -14.58
N LYS A 159 -3.66 -12.40 -14.00
CA LYS A 159 -2.90 -13.64 -14.16
C LYS A 159 -3.66 -14.85 -13.66
N LEU A 160 -4.20 -14.83 -12.44
CA LEU A 160 -4.97 -15.94 -11.89
C LEU A 160 -6.27 -16.19 -12.68
N THR A 161 -6.97 -15.13 -13.11
CA THR A 161 -8.17 -15.26 -13.94
C THR A 161 -7.87 -15.93 -15.27
N HIS A 162 -6.72 -15.62 -15.88
CA HIS A 162 -6.30 -16.28 -17.11
C HIS A 162 -6.07 -17.79 -16.94
N HIS A 163 -5.59 -18.23 -15.78
CA HIS A 163 -5.26 -19.64 -15.52
C HIS A 163 -6.42 -20.44 -14.89
N TYR A 164 -7.23 -19.84 -14.02
CA TYR A 164 -8.24 -20.50 -13.19
C TYR A 164 -9.66 -19.92 -13.36
N GLY A 165 -9.83 -18.90 -14.21
CA GLY A 165 -11.13 -18.26 -14.46
C GLY A 165 -11.54 -17.24 -13.40
N ASP A 166 -12.73 -16.64 -13.60
CA ASP A 166 -13.18 -15.45 -12.86
C ASP A 166 -13.35 -15.66 -11.35
N LYS A 167 -13.55 -16.89 -10.89
CA LYS A 167 -13.67 -17.21 -9.46
C LYS A 167 -12.40 -16.82 -8.70
N ALA A 168 -11.23 -17.02 -9.31
CA ALA A 168 -9.93 -16.72 -8.70
C ALA A 168 -9.71 -15.20 -8.47
N LYS A 169 -10.41 -14.34 -9.22
CA LYS A 169 -10.34 -12.87 -9.04
C LYS A 169 -10.72 -12.45 -7.62
N SER A 170 -11.72 -13.11 -7.03
CA SER A 170 -12.20 -12.83 -5.68
C SER A 170 -11.23 -13.27 -4.57
N LYS A 171 -10.29 -14.16 -4.90
CA LYS A 171 -9.29 -14.71 -3.99
C LYS A 171 -8.04 -13.85 -3.84
N VAL A 172 -7.95 -12.74 -4.58
CA VAL A 172 -6.85 -11.78 -4.47
C VAL A 172 -7.34 -10.48 -3.84
N ARG A 173 -6.71 -10.06 -2.74
CA ARG A 173 -7.06 -8.85 -2.00
C ARG A 173 -5.81 -8.06 -1.61
N THR A 174 -5.98 -6.79 -1.29
CA THR A 174 -4.92 -6.01 -0.65
C THR A 174 -4.90 -6.30 0.84
N MET A 175 -3.74 -6.13 1.49
CA MET A 175 -3.60 -6.27 2.94
C MET A 175 -4.60 -5.36 3.65
N ALA A 176 -4.64 -4.07 3.28
CA ALA A 176 -5.59 -3.10 3.81
C ALA A 176 -7.06 -3.57 3.67
N SER A 177 -7.45 -4.18 2.54
CA SER A 177 -8.81 -4.70 2.37
C SER A 177 -9.15 -5.78 3.38
N ILE A 178 -8.22 -6.68 3.69
CA ILE A 178 -8.43 -7.76 4.67
C ILE A 178 -8.50 -7.20 6.09
N LEU A 179 -7.57 -6.32 6.46
CA LEU A 179 -7.55 -5.73 7.81
C LEU A 179 -8.78 -4.89 8.11
N VAL A 180 -9.42 -4.32 7.08
CA VAL A 180 -10.60 -3.46 7.23
C VAL A 180 -11.93 -4.22 7.19
N ASN A 181 -12.01 -5.27 6.35
CA ASN A 181 -13.28 -5.94 6.08
C ASN A 181 -13.31 -7.40 6.54
N GLY A 182 -12.21 -7.93 7.06
CA GLY A 182 -12.09 -9.33 7.45
C GLY A 182 -12.38 -10.27 6.29
N PHE A 183 -12.89 -11.46 6.63
CA PHE A 183 -13.40 -12.46 5.70
C PHE A 183 -14.88 -12.71 5.97
N ARG A 184 -15.62 -13.16 4.94
CA ARG A 184 -17.03 -13.52 5.12
C ARG A 184 -17.13 -14.83 5.89
N GLU A 185 -18.10 -14.91 6.79
CA GLU A 185 -18.40 -16.14 7.53
C GLU A 185 -18.67 -17.32 6.59
N GLY A 186 -18.24 -18.51 7.00
CA GLY A 186 -18.41 -19.74 6.24
C GLY A 186 -17.45 -19.95 5.06
N ILE A 187 -16.62 -18.96 4.69
CA ILE A 187 -15.56 -19.17 3.71
C ILE A 187 -14.40 -19.90 4.40
N LYS A 188 -14.16 -21.15 3.97
CA LYS A 188 -13.01 -21.92 4.43
C LYS A 188 -11.74 -21.42 3.72
N ILE A 189 -10.78 -20.96 4.50
CA ILE A 189 -9.44 -20.58 4.02
C ILE A 189 -8.46 -21.44 4.80
N SER A 190 -7.80 -22.38 4.13
CA SER A 190 -6.73 -23.17 4.77
C SER A 190 -5.35 -22.55 4.54
N ARG A 191 -5.20 -21.70 3.52
CA ARG A 191 -3.92 -21.11 3.15
C ARG A 191 -4.02 -19.62 2.85
N LEU A 192 -3.10 -18.84 3.41
CA LEU A 192 -2.94 -17.43 3.13
C LEU A 192 -1.58 -17.19 2.48
N THR A 193 -1.55 -16.68 1.25
CA THR A 193 -0.28 -16.29 0.61
C THR A 193 -0.14 -14.78 0.63
N VAL A 194 0.99 -14.26 1.10
CA VAL A 194 1.30 -12.83 1.15
C VAL A 194 2.41 -12.55 0.15
N ASP A 195 2.07 -11.91 -0.96
CA ASP A 195 3.00 -11.36 -1.94
C ASP A 195 3.60 -10.04 -1.44
N GLU A 196 4.85 -9.80 -1.79
CA GLU A 196 5.68 -8.70 -1.27
C GLU A 196 5.58 -8.56 0.26
N ALA A 197 5.73 -9.68 0.97
CA ALA A 197 5.56 -9.78 2.41
C ALA A 197 6.45 -8.79 3.21
N PHE A 198 7.61 -8.41 2.68
CA PHE A 198 8.51 -7.46 3.34
C PHE A 198 7.99 -6.03 3.37
N MET A 199 7.09 -5.65 2.47
CA MET A 199 6.49 -4.31 2.46
C MET A 199 5.43 -4.11 3.55
N ASN A 200 5.00 -5.18 4.20
CA ASN A 200 4.01 -5.15 5.27
C ASN A 200 4.68 -5.27 6.63
N HIS A 201 4.16 -4.53 7.62
CA HIS A 201 4.51 -4.78 9.01
C HIS A 201 4.11 -6.23 9.37
N PHE A 202 5.01 -7.01 9.98
CA PHE A 202 4.72 -8.42 10.26
C PHE A 202 3.49 -8.62 11.17
N GLY A 203 3.21 -7.68 12.09
CA GLY A 203 1.95 -7.67 12.84
C GLY A 203 0.67 -7.61 11.98
N ALA A 204 0.69 -6.94 10.82
CA ALA A 204 -0.42 -6.94 9.88
C ALA A 204 -0.62 -8.31 9.24
N ILE A 205 0.48 -9.01 8.92
CA ILE A 205 0.46 -10.38 8.41
C ILE A 205 -0.12 -11.33 9.47
N VAL A 206 0.30 -11.19 10.74
CA VAL A 206 -0.23 -11.97 11.86
C VAL A 206 -1.73 -11.73 12.04
N MET A 207 -2.18 -10.47 11.97
CA MET A 207 -3.61 -10.13 12.03
C MET A 207 -4.39 -10.75 10.86
N ALA A 208 -3.89 -10.67 9.63
CA ALA A 208 -4.53 -11.31 8.47
C ALA A 208 -4.58 -12.85 8.60
N ALA A 209 -3.53 -13.47 9.13
CA ALA A 209 -3.50 -14.89 9.43
C ALA A 209 -4.54 -15.28 10.48
N ARG A 210 -4.71 -14.45 11.53
CA ARG A 210 -5.74 -14.66 12.55
C ARG A 210 -7.15 -14.54 11.99
N LEU A 211 -7.41 -13.50 11.19
CA LEU A 211 -8.71 -13.24 10.56
C LEU A 211 -9.12 -14.32 9.56
N SER A 212 -8.15 -14.92 8.86
CA SER A 212 -8.43 -15.98 7.88
C SER A 212 -8.59 -17.36 8.51
N GLU A 213 -8.17 -17.54 9.77
CA GLU A 213 -8.03 -18.86 10.41
C GLU A 213 -7.25 -19.87 9.56
N ALA A 214 -6.34 -19.37 8.71
CA ALA A 214 -5.54 -20.20 7.84
C ALA A 214 -4.65 -21.13 8.67
N LYS A 215 -4.44 -22.34 8.17
CA LYS A 215 -3.53 -23.34 8.78
C LYS A 215 -2.10 -23.16 8.30
N GLU A 216 -1.93 -22.53 7.15
CA GLU A 216 -0.64 -22.26 6.53
C GLU A 216 -0.60 -20.81 6.02
N VAL A 217 0.52 -20.14 6.25
CA VAL A 217 0.82 -18.83 5.67
C VAL A 217 2.10 -18.93 4.83
N ILE A 218 1.98 -18.61 3.55
CA ILE A 218 3.12 -18.54 2.64
C ILE A 218 3.51 -17.07 2.48
N LEU A 219 4.72 -16.74 2.87
CA LEU A 219 5.29 -15.41 2.72
C LEU A 219 6.20 -15.42 1.49
N VAL A 220 5.87 -14.60 0.50
CA VAL A 220 6.63 -14.47 -0.74
C VAL A 220 7.21 -13.06 -0.78
N GLY A 221 8.52 -12.96 -0.98
CA GLY A 221 9.17 -11.65 -0.97
C GLY A 221 10.66 -11.73 -1.26
N ASP A 222 11.32 -10.62 -1.03
CA ASP A 222 12.77 -10.47 -1.20
C ASP A 222 13.32 -9.74 0.04
N ILE A 223 14.16 -10.42 0.81
CA ILE A 223 14.72 -9.87 2.07
C ILE A 223 15.63 -8.66 1.85
N ASN A 224 16.16 -8.51 0.64
CA ASN A 224 17.12 -7.46 0.28
C ASN A 224 16.43 -6.28 -0.43
N GLN A 225 15.13 -6.36 -0.70
CA GLN A 225 14.33 -5.22 -1.18
C GLN A 225 13.83 -4.35 -0.02
N LEU A 226 13.28 -3.19 -0.36
CA LEU A 226 12.81 -2.20 0.61
C LEU A 226 11.75 -2.84 1.54
N PRO A 227 12.02 -2.92 2.86
CA PRO A 227 11.06 -3.44 3.82
C PRO A 227 9.98 -2.39 4.12
N TYR A 228 9.02 -2.76 4.96
CA TYR A 228 8.07 -1.84 5.58
C TYR A 228 8.80 -0.65 6.20
N ILE A 229 8.32 0.55 5.88
CA ILE A 229 8.82 1.83 6.39
C ILE A 229 7.74 2.43 7.27
N ASP A 230 8.05 2.63 8.56
CA ASP A 230 7.22 3.45 9.43
C ASP A 230 7.38 4.93 9.04
N ARG A 231 6.30 5.52 8.54
CA ARG A 231 6.27 6.91 8.08
C ARG A 231 5.88 7.89 9.19
N GLU A 232 5.19 7.41 10.22
CA GLU A 232 4.69 8.24 11.31
C GLU A 232 5.73 8.38 12.41
N ASN A 233 6.54 7.32 12.64
CA ASN A 233 7.64 7.30 13.61
C ASN A 233 7.22 7.82 15.00
N LEU A 234 5.98 7.51 15.40
CA LEU A 234 5.39 7.97 16.65
C LEU A 234 5.93 7.22 17.87
N PHE A 235 6.39 5.99 17.67
CA PHE A 235 6.95 5.11 18.69
C PHE A 235 7.87 4.07 18.06
N GLU A 236 8.67 3.40 18.88
CA GLU A 236 9.56 2.32 18.43
C GLU A 236 8.73 1.14 17.89
N VAL A 237 8.80 0.89 16.59
CA VAL A 237 8.10 -0.22 15.95
C VAL A 237 8.90 -1.52 16.10
N ARG A 238 8.34 -2.50 16.80
CA ARG A 238 8.94 -3.82 17.04
C ARG A 238 8.26 -4.92 16.23
N TYR A 239 9.01 -5.99 15.96
CA TYR A 239 8.53 -7.14 15.19
C TYR A 239 7.97 -6.73 13.82
N SER A 240 8.66 -5.82 13.13
CA SER A 240 8.20 -5.29 11.84
C SER A 240 8.51 -6.21 10.68
N ARG A 241 9.54 -7.07 10.78
CA ARG A 241 10.05 -7.88 9.68
C ARG A 241 9.78 -9.37 9.86
N PRO A 242 9.25 -10.08 8.85
CA PRO A 242 8.95 -11.51 8.95
C PRO A 242 10.19 -12.41 9.15
N ASN A 243 11.33 -12.05 8.54
CA ASN A 243 12.56 -12.85 8.59
C ASN A 243 13.23 -12.91 9.96
N LEU A 244 12.77 -12.11 10.94
CA LEU A 244 13.22 -12.21 12.33
C LEU A 244 12.58 -13.41 13.05
N THR A 245 11.49 -13.95 12.49
CA THR A 245 10.68 -15.02 13.11
C THR A 245 10.58 -16.25 12.22
N VAL A 246 10.65 -16.09 10.89
CA VAL A 246 10.43 -17.16 9.92
C VAL A 246 11.71 -17.41 9.11
N ASN A 247 12.18 -18.66 9.14
CA ASN A 247 13.33 -19.09 8.34
C ASN A 247 12.96 -19.27 6.87
N ILE A 248 13.91 -18.99 5.98
CA ILE A 248 13.78 -19.20 4.54
C ILE A 248 13.57 -20.69 4.26
N SER A 249 12.44 -21.02 3.66
CA SER A 249 12.04 -22.39 3.31
C SER A 249 12.39 -22.74 1.85
N CYS A 250 12.46 -21.74 0.98
CA CYS A 250 12.76 -21.88 -0.44
C CYS A 250 13.46 -20.61 -0.95
N GLU A 251 14.46 -20.79 -1.80
CA GLU A 251 15.14 -19.70 -2.51
C GLU A 251 14.90 -19.77 -4.03
N LEU A 252 14.48 -18.65 -4.61
CA LEU A 252 14.36 -18.45 -6.05
C LEU A 252 15.53 -17.59 -6.53
N SER A 253 16.63 -18.26 -6.88
CA SER A 253 17.91 -17.64 -7.26
C SER A 253 18.04 -17.21 -8.72
N CYS A 254 17.22 -17.76 -9.62
CA CYS A 254 17.28 -17.45 -11.05
C CYS A 254 16.47 -16.18 -11.35
N THR A 255 17.10 -15.09 -11.79
CA THR A 255 16.38 -13.96 -12.37
C THR A 255 16.10 -14.21 -13.85
N HIS A 256 14.84 -14.01 -14.25
CA HIS A 256 14.39 -14.13 -15.64
C HIS A 256 14.31 -12.77 -16.34
N ARG A 257 14.23 -11.68 -15.55
CA ARG A 257 14.08 -10.31 -16.05
C ARG A 257 15.43 -9.63 -16.25
N ASN A 258 16.34 -9.73 -15.29
CA ASN A 258 17.54 -8.90 -15.29
C ASN A 258 18.60 -9.47 -16.24
N PRO A 259 19.26 -8.65 -17.07
CA PRO A 259 20.44 -9.04 -17.85
C PRO A 259 21.59 -9.60 -16.98
N LYS A 260 22.57 -10.27 -17.61
CA LYS A 260 23.66 -10.95 -16.89
C LYS A 260 24.58 -9.98 -16.15
N ASP A 261 24.91 -8.83 -16.74
CA ASP A 261 25.69 -7.80 -16.07
C ASP A 261 24.97 -7.17 -14.87
N VAL A 262 23.64 -7.02 -14.93
CA VAL A 262 22.83 -6.60 -13.78
C VAL A 262 22.88 -7.66 -12.68
N ALA A 263 22.69 -8.95 -13.01
CA ALA A 263 22.77 -10.03 -12.04
C ALA A 263 24.16 -10.11 -11.38
N LEU A 264 25.22 -9.90 -12.15
CA LEU A 264 26.58 -9.81 -11.63
C LEU A 264 26.73 -8.61 -10.70
N ALA A 265 26.26 -7.42 -11.09
CA ALA A 265 26.38 -6.21 -10.28
C ALA A 265 25.69 -6.34 -8.92
N ILE A 266 24.55 -7.03 -8.85
CA ILE A 266 23.83 -7.24 -7.58
C ILE A 266 24.25 -8.52 -6.84
N SER A 267 25.19 -9.32 -7.37
CA SER A 267 25.66 -10.55 -6.71
C SER A 267 26.40 -10.30 -5.39
N GLU A 268 26.88 -9.07 -5.15
CA GLU A 268 27.42 -8.67 -3.85
C GLU A 268 26.36 -8.63 -2.74
N VAL A 269 25.08 -8.46 -3.11
CA VAL A 269 23.94 -8.38 -2.19
C VAL A 269 23.23 -9.74 -2.06
N TYR A 270 23.28 -10.57 -3.11
CA TYR A 270 22.60 -11.86 -3.17
C TYR A 270 23.62 -13.00 -3.29
N ASP A 271 23.71 -13.85 -2.26
CA ASP A 271 24.64 -15.00 -2.20
C ASP A 271 24.56 -15.91 -3.44
N ARG A 272 23.34 -16.08 -3.98
CA ARG A 272 23.07 -16.98 -5.11
C ARG A 272 22.12 -16.33 -6.09
N ILE A 273 22.65 -15.49 -6.98
CA ILE A 273 21.91 -14.95 -8.12
C ILE A 273 22.55 -15.32 -9.45
N TYR A 274 21.73 -15.75 -10.41
CA TYR A 274 22.13 -15.93 -11.80
C TYR A 274 20.99 -15.57 -12.74
N SER A 275 21.31 -15.23 -13.99
CA SER A 275 20.33 -14.79 -14.97
C SER A 275 20.11 -15.80 -16.09
N SER A 276 18.85 -16.07 -16.41
CA SER A 276 18.46 -16.79 -17.64
C SER A 276 18.23 -15.85 -18.82
N ASN A 277 18.35 -14.53 -18.64
CA ASN A 277 18.19 -13.55 -19.71
C ASN A 277 19.38 -13.65 -20.67
N PRO A 278 19.16 -13.73 -22.00
CA PRO A 278 20.25 -13.82 -22.98
C PRO A 278 21.11 -12.55 -23.06
N ILE A 279 20.59 -11.39 -22.63
CA ILE A 279 21.31 -10.10 -22.69
C ILE A 279 22.48 -10.13 -21.70
N VAL A 280 23.69 -9.94 -22.23
CA VAL A 280 24.94 -9.94 -21.45
C VAL A 280 25.25 -8.56 -20.88
N HIS A 281 25.14 -7.50 -21.70
CA HIS A 281 25.49 -6.13 -21.35
C HIS A 281 24.28 -5.20 -21.55
N SER A 282 23.96 -4.42 -20.53
CA SER A 282 22.82 -3.51 -20.45
C SER A 282 23.08 -2.26 -19.61
N LEU A 283 24.10 -2.28 -18.75
CA LEU A 283 24.44 -1.16 -17.88
C LEU A 283 25.38 -0.17 -18.56
N ARG A 284 25.08 1.13 -18.40
CA ARG A 284 25.97 2.24 -18.75
C ARG A 284 25.97 3.26 -17.63
N ALA A 285 27.15 3.69 -17.20
CA ALA A 285 27.31 4.75 -16.23
C ALA A 285 27.91 5.98 -16.91
N GLU A 286 27.28 7.14 -16.76
CA GLU A 286 27.73 8.41 -17.32
C GLU A 286 27.76 9.49 -16.24
N ARG A 287 28.78 10.36 -16.27
CA ARG A 287 28.81 11.54 -15.40
C ARG A 287 27.92 12.63 -15.98
N LEU A 288 27.06 13.20 -15.15
CA LEU A 288 26.11 14.25 -15.55
C LEU A 288 26.77 15.62 -15.81
N THR A 289 28.06 15.79 -15.49
CA THR A 289 28.83 16.99 -15.87
C THR A 289 29.14 16.96 -17.37
N GLY A 290 28.14 17.28 -18.20
CA GLY A 290 28.25 17.41 -19.67
C GLY A 290 27.27 16.53 -20.46
N ALA A 291 26.77 15.44 -19.88
CA ALA A 291 25.75 14.60 -20.52
C ALA A 291 24.34 15.15 -20.23
N LYS A 292 23.57 15.43 -21.29
CA LYS A 292 22.13 15.67 -21.15
C LYS A 292 21.41 14.33 -21.16
N ILE A 293 20.70 14.01 -20.09
CA ILE A 293 19.77 12.87 -20.10
C ILE A 293 18.66 13.22 -21.10
N PRO A 294 18.33 12.35 -22.07
CA PRO A 294 17.23 12.62 -22.99
C PRO A 294 15.91 12.78 -22.23
N GLU A 295 15.28 13.95 -22.33
CA GLU A 295 14.06 14.31 -21.60
C GLU A 295 12.80 13.61 -22.16
N LYS A 296 12.78 13.38 -23.48
CA LYS A 296 11.60 12.89 -24.22
C LYS A 296 11.86 11.56 -24.91
N GLN A 297 12.37 10.59 -24.16
CA GLN A 297 12.51 9.24 -24.67
C GLN A 297 11.20 8.49 -24.47
N ASN A 298 10.71 7.80 -25.51
CA ASN A 298 9.53 6.94 -25.42
C ASN A 298 9.89 5.61 -24.75
N ARG A 299 8.92 5.00 -24.06
CA ARG A 299 9.04 3.72 -23.35
C ARG A 299 10.18 3.69 -22.34
N THR A 300 10.38 4.81 -21.63
CA THR A 300 11.45 4.99 -20.65
C THR A 300 10.86 5.23 -19.27
N LEU A 301 11.29 4.42 -18.30
CA LEU A 301 11.05 4.66 -16.89
C LEU A 301 12.26 5.41 -16.31
N TYR A 302 12.05 6.66 -15.92
CA TYR A 302 13.06 7.46 -15.22
C TYR A 302 12.92 7.22 -13.72
N LEU A 303 14.00 6.78 -13.08
CA LEU A 303 14.03 6.45 -11.66
C LEU A 303 14.91 7.44 -10.88
N VAL A 304 14.42 7.87 -9.73
CA VAL A 304 15.11 8.76 -8.80
C VAL A 304 14.99 8.22 -7.36
N PHE A 305 15.80 8.72 -6.44
CA PHE A 305 15.76 8.26 -5.05
C PHE A 305 14.67 8.97 -4.25
N THR A 306 14.49 10.27 -4.47
CA THR A 306 13.64 11.13 -3.65
C THR A 306 12.42 11.66 -4.39
N GLN A 307 11.38 12.01 -3.63
CA GLN A 307 10.18 12.66 -4.18
C GLN A 307 10.48 14.07 -4.71
N GLU A 308 11.49 14.75 -4.17
CA GLU A 308 11.92 16.07 -4.62
C GLU A 308 12.56 15.99 -6.02
N GLU A 309 13.51 15.08 -6.24
CA GLU A 309 14.10 14.82 -7.56
C GLU A 309 13.03 14.42 -8.59
N LYS A 310 12.03 13.65 -8.17
CA LYS A 310 10.90 13.27 -9.05
C LYS A 310 10.15 14.51 -9.51
N LYS A 311 9.79 15.41 -8.58
CA LYS A 311 9.11 16.67 -8.90
C LYS A 311 9.96 17.53 -9.83
N GLU A 312 11.27 17.61 -9.58
CA GLU A 312 12.21 18.35 -10.41
C GLU A 312 12.26 17.81 -11.85
N LEU A 313 12.41 16.50 -12.04
CA LEU A 313 12.44 15.89 -13.37
C LEU A 313 11.11 16.07 -14.11
N ILE A 314 9.97 15.89 -13.43
CA ILE A 314 8.65 16.16 -14.02
C ILE A 314 8.54 17.62 -14.46
N GLY A 315 8.98 18.57 -13.62
CA GLY A 315 8.98 20.01 -13.93
C GLY A 315 9.86 20.37 -15.14
N ARG A 316 10.91 19.57 -15.41
CA ARG A 316 11.77 19.69 -16.59
C ARG A 316 11.23 18.94 -17.82
N GLY A 317 10.08 18.28 -17.73
CA GLY A 317 9.43 17.59 -18.85
C GLY A 317 9.82 16.13 -19.06
N TYR A 318 10.55 15.50 -18.13
CA TYR A 318 10.86 14.08 -18.19
C TYR A 318 9.60 13.22 -18.04
N GLY A 319 9.62 12.03 -18.65
CA GLY A 319 8.51 11.08 -18.56
C GLY A 319 7.27 11.47 -19.36
N THR A 320 7.34 12.52 -20.20
CA THR A 320 6.23 12.95 -21.08
C THR A 320 6.19 12.20 -22.42
N GLY A 321 7.21 11.39 -22.71
CA GLY A 321 7.23 10.51 -23.89
C GLY A 321 6.17 9.41 -23.83
N GLU A 322 5.82 8.85 -24.99
CA GLU A 322 4.83 7.79 -25.09
C GLU A 322 5.27 6.55 -24.29
N GLY A 323 4.44 6.11 -23.34
CA GLY A 323 4.74 4.97 -22.48
C GLY A 323 5.89 5.22 -21.49
N SER A 324 6.25 6.47 -21.24
CA SER A 324 7.29 6.87 -20.30
C SER A 324 6.68 7.39 -19.00
N SER A 325 7.47 7.36 -17.91
CA SER A 325 7.06 7.91 -16.62
C SER A 325 8.27 8.21 -15.75
N VAL A 326 8.08 9.04 -14.72
CA VAL A 326 9.08 9.31 -13.68
C VAL A 326 8.56 8.73 -12.36
N MET A 327 9.34 7.87 -11.72
CA MET A 327 8.99 7.25 -10.44
C MET A 327 10.18 7.32 -9.48
N THR A 328 9.90 7.34 -8.19
CA THR A 328 10.95 7.02 -7.20
C THR A 328 11.22 5.52 -7.22
N ILE A 329 12.41 5.09 -6.81
CA ILE A 329 12.77 3.66 -6.69
C ILE A 329 11.79 2.90 -5.79
N HIS A 330 11.22 3.56 -4.76
CA HIS A 330 10.23 2.94 -3.88
C HIS A 330 8.84 2.79 -4.52
N GLU A 331 8.50 3.57 -5.55
CA GLU A 331 7.20 3.48 -6.23
C GLU A 331 7.19 2.45 -7.37
N ALA A 332 8.36 2.13 -7.93
CA ALA A 332 8.55 1.26 -9.09
C ALA A 332 8.71 -0.22 -8.71
#